data_AF-A0A0K0G8T8-F1
#
_entry.id   AF-A0A0K0G8T8-F1
#
_cell.length_a   1.000
_cell.length_b   1.000
_cell.length_c   1.000
_cell.angle_alpha   90.00
_cell.angle_beta   90.00
_cell.angle_gamma   90.00
#
_symmetry.space_group_name_H-M   'P 1'
#
loop_
_entity.id
_entity.type
_entity.pdbx_description
1 polymer ?
#
loop_
_entity_poly.entity_id
_entity_poly.type
_entity_poly.pdbx_seq_one_letter_code
_entity_poly.pdbx_strand_id
1 'polypeptide(L)'
;MNIQKGCKSLFTSSIILEDKQTYTDHDRLFKELIQTFFKEFIDVFFPDLFPKIDFTTVKFLEQEVYTDILKGEKRRIDILAEVKLQEEEQLILIHIEPQASYQKEFNERMFIYSSRLYEKFRKTILPIAVFSYDDKRDVPDIFTTEIFHFQVFQFNYLQIHLIKMDWRKFIKMNNPIAAALLSKMGYTKDERIQVKLEFLRMISRMELNPARMDLLYGFFNTYLHLNSEEEEQMSEEIAKLPREEANRVLRLPNSYYEKGKKEGIEEGIEKGIEKGIEKGIEKVIYKMLQKGLPEELIADVSNVRVEEISKMKERWDFD
;
A
#
# COMPACT_ATOMS: atom_id res chain seq x y z
N MET A 1 -36.51 -58.32 -8.63
CA MET A 1 -36.94 -57.77 -7.32
C MET A 1 -36.24 -56.43 -7.14
N ASN A 2 -37.06 -55.37 -7.02
CA ASN A 2 -36.86 -53.95 -6.63
C ASN A 2 -35.47 -53.53 -6.11
N ILE A 3 -34.82 -52.44 -6.54
CA ILE A 3 -35.18 -51.00 -6.59
C ILE A 3 -35.36 -50.33 -5.20
N GLN A 4 -34.49 -49.32 -4.96
CA GLN A 4 -34.62 -48.04 -4.22
C GLN A 4 -34.12 -47.84 -2.77
N LYS A 5 -33.32 -46.75 -2.66
CA LYS A 5 -33.20 -45.70 -1.61
C LYS A 5 -32.44 -46.09 -0.32
N GLY A 6 -31.50 -45.30 0.22
CA GLY A 6 -31.01 -43.94 -0.09
C GLY A 6 -30.02 -43.43 0.97
N CYS A 7 -29.14 -42.52 0.54
CA CYS A 7 -28.56 -41.32 1.19
C CYS A 7 -27.96 -41.31 2.63
N LYS A 8 -26.85 -40.53 2.72
CA LYS A 8 -26.14 -39.88 3.87
C LYS A 8 -24.91 -40.63 4.41
N SER A 9 -23.73 -40.03 4.59
CA SER A 9 -23.25 -38.65 4.38
C SER A 9 -21.72 -38.60 4.44
N LEU A 10 -21.12 -37.79 3.57
CA LEU A 10 -20.06 -36.81 3.84
C LEU A 10 -18.80 -37.25 4.61
N PHE A 11 -17.66 -37.31 3.92
CA PHE A 11 -16.49 -36.43 4.14
C PHE A 11 -15.39 -36.82 3.14
N THR A 12 -15.52 -36.33 1.91
CA THR A 12 -14.37 -36.23 1.00
C THR A 12 -13.91 -34.79 1.02
N SER A 13 -12.81 -34.57 1.73
CA SER A 13 -12.01 -33.34 1.71
C SER A 13 -11.73 -32.96 0.26
N SER A 14 -12.47 -31.98 -0.23
CA SER A 14 -12.23 -31.35 -1.52
C SER A 14 -11.00 -30.48 -1.34
N ILE A 15 -9.87 -30.93 -1.88
CA ILE A 15 -8.70 -30.11 -2.14
C ILE A 15 -9.18 -29.06 -3.15
N ILE A 16 -9.48 -27.86 -2.66
CA ILE A 16 -9.67 -26.70 -3.51
C ILE A 16 -8.26 -26.31 -3.95
N LEU A 17 -7.92 -26.71 -5.18
CA LEU A 17 -6.82 -26.11 -5.93
C LEU A 17 -7.12 -24.63 -6.09
N GLU A 18 -6.43 -23.78 -5.31
CA GLU A 18 -6.33 -22.35 -5.57
C GLU A 18 -5.60 -22.16 -6.90
N ASP A 19 -6.36 -21.92 -7.97
CA ASP A 19 -5.82 -21.67 -9.29
C ASP A 19 -6.28 -20.28 -9.80
N LYS A 20 -5.29 -19.45 -10.17
CA LYS A 20 -5.37 -18.16 -10.91
C LYS A 20 -5.78 -16.85 -10.19
N GLN A 21 -5.28 -16.55 -8.99
CA GLN A 21 -5.55 -15.25 -8.33
C GLN A 21 -4.41 -14.20 -8.35
N THR A 22 -3.25 -14.46 -8.97
CA THR A 22 -2.06 -13.60 -8.79
C THR A 22 -1.81 -12.56 -9.89
N TYR A 23 -2.18 -12.80 -11.14
CA TYR A 23 -1.74 -11.93 -12.26
C TYR A 23 -2.52 -10.60 -12.36
N THR A 24 -3.84 -10.65 -12.19
CA THR A 24 -4.75 -9.52 -12.46
C THR A 24 -4.69 -8.41 -11.40
N ASP A 25 -4.21 -8.71 -10.19
CA ASP A 25 -4.22 -7.75 -9.09
C ASP A 25 -3.00 -6.81 -9.12
N HIS A 26 -1.83 -7.31 -9.51
CA HIS A 26 -0.61 -6.50 -9.62
C HIS A 26 -0.72 -5.40 -10.68
N ASP A 27 -1.14 -5.76 -11.89
CA ASP A 27 -1.26 -4.79 -12.99
C ASP A 27 -2.31 -3.72 -12.65
N ARG A 28 -3.39 -4.11 -11.95
CA ARG A 28 -4.40 -3.19 -11.44
C ARG A 28 -3.84 -2.21 -10.41
N LEU A 29 -3.06 -2.67 -9.42
CA LEU A 29 -2.44 -1.81 -8.41
C LEU A 29 -1.47 -0.81 -9.03
N PHE A 30 -0.60 -1.28 -9.94
CA PHE A 30 0.32 -0.40 -10.67
C PHE A 30 -0.44 0.63 -11.52
N LYS A 31 -1.50 0.20 -12.18
CA LYS A 31 -2.34 1.10 -12.97
C LYS A 31 -2.95 2.20 -12.12
N GLU A 32 -3.60 1.84 -11.02
CA GLU A 32 -4.24 2.80 -10.11
C GLU A 32 -3.21 3.79 -9.52
N LEU A 33 -2.04 3.28 -9.12
CA LEU A 33 -0.94 4.09 -8.62
C LEU A 33 -0.45 5.10 -9.70
N ILE A 34 -0.10 4.63 -10.90
CA ILE A 34 0.44 5.49 -11.95
C ILE A 34 -0.61 6.49 -12.44
N GLN A 35 -1.89 6.12 -12.57
CA GLN A 35 -2.94 7.06 -12.96
C GLN A 35 -3.15 8.16 -11.91
N THR A 36 -3.16 7.79 -10.62
CA THR A 36 -3.37 8.73 -9.51
C THR A 36 -2.20 9.70 -9.34
N PHE A 37 -0.98 9.23 -9.58
CA PHE A 37 0.26 9.99 -9.41
C PHE A 37 0.98 10.22 -10.74
N PHE A 38 0.23 10.41 -11.83
CA PHE A 38 0.80 10.47 -13.19
C PHE A 38 1.79 11.61 -13.37
N LYS A 39 1.48 12.79 -12.83
CA LYS A 39 2.38 13.95 -12.88
C LYS A 39 3.70 13.63 -12.16
N GLU A 40 3.60 13.10 -10.96
CA GLU A 40 4.73 12.71 -10.11
C GLU A 40 5.54 11.54 -10.72
N PHE A 41 4.90 10.66 -11.49
CA PHE A 41 5.55 9.59 -12.23
C PHE A 41 6.43 10.13 -13.36
N ILE A 42 5.88 11.05 -14.18
CA ILE A 42 6.66 11.69 -15.25
C ILE A 42 7.82 12.51 -14.67
N ASP A 43 7.59 13.25 -13.58
CA ASP A 43 8.63 14.03 -12.87
C ASP A 43 9.86 13.19 -12.51
N VAL A 44 9.65 12.01 -11.92
CA VAL A 44 10.75 11.17 -11.42
C VAL A 44 11.44 10.39 -12.52
N PHE A 45 10.68 9.79 -13.44
CA PHE A 45 11.25 8.84 -14.40
C PHE A 45 11.57 9.44 -15.77
N PHE A 46 10.98 10.60 -16.09
CA PHE A 46 11.18 11.28 -17.36
C PHE A 46 11.39 12.80 -17.15
N PRO A 47 12.44 13.22 -16.42
CA PRO A 47 12.68 14.61 -16.07
C PRO A 47 12.84 15.53 -17.28
N ASP A 48 13.32 15.02 -18.42
CA ASP A 48 13.43 15.79 -19.67
C ASP A 48 12.08 16.03 -20.36
N LEU A 49 11.10 15.15 -20.11
CA LEU A 49 9.74 15.24 -20.63
C LEU A 49 8.84 16.07 -19.72
N PHE A 50 9.03 15.96 -18.40
CA PHE A 50 8.22 16.64 -17.39
C PHE A 50 7.97 18.14 -17.66
N PRO A 51 8.99 18.99 -17.90
CA PRO A 51 8.76 20.42 -18.11
C PRO A 51 8.03 20.72 -19.43
N LYS A 52 7.98 19.76 -20.36
CA LYS A 52 7.36 19.94 -21.69
C LYS A 52 5.87 19.63 -21.69
N ILE A 53 5.32 19.01 -20.65
CA ILE A 53 3.92 18.62 -20.58
C ILE A 53 3.09 19.68 -19.84
N ASP A 54 1.98 20.09 -20.44
CA ASP A 54 0.93 20.82 -19.72
C ASP A 54 0.04 19.84 -18.94
N PHE A 55 0.37 19.62 -17.66
CA PHE A 55 -0.36 18.68 -16.81
C PHE A 55 -1.81 19.09 -16.52
N THR A 56 -2.23 20.33 -16.82
CA THR A 56 -3.64 20.74 -16.69
C THR A 56 -4.52 20.16 -17.80
N THR A 57 -3.91 19.68 -18.89
CA THR A 57 -4.58 19.12 -20.06
C THR A 57 -4.70 17.60 -20.04
N VAL A 58 -4.15 16.94 -19.00
CA VAL A 58 -4.11 15.48 -18.93
C VAL A 58 -5.51 14.90 -18.96
N LYS A 59 -5.77 14.06 -19.96
CA LYS A 59 -7.02 13.31 -20.09
C LYS A 59 -6.72 11.84 -20.24
N PHE A 60 -7.14 11.03 -19.27
CA PHE A 60 -7.11 9.58 -19.41
C PHE A 60 -8.22 9.14 -20.35
N LEU A 61 -7.85 8.42 -21.41
CA LEU A 61 -8.79 7.87 -22.38
C LEU A 61 -9.30 6.49 -21.93
N GLU A 62 -10.52 6.15 -22.34
CA GLU A 62 -11.11 4.85 -22.01
C GLU A 62 -10.26 3.70 -22.55
N GLN A 63 -10.22 2.60 -21.78
CA GLN A 63 -9.40 1.46 -22.13
C GLN A 63 -9.96 0.72 -23.33
N GLU A 64 -9.18 0.67 -24.39
CA GLU A 64 -9.50 -0.13 -25.56
C GLU A 64 -9.28 -1.62 -25.24
N VAL A 65 -10.34 -2.41 -25.42
CA VAL A 65 -10.24 -3.88 -25.39
C VAL A 65 -9.86 -4.33 -26.78
N TYR A 66 -8.61 -4.77 -26.94
CA TYR A 66 -8.21 -5.41 -28.18
C TYR A 66 -8.20 -6.92 -27.99
N THR A 67 -8.98 -7.60 -28.82
CA THR A 67 -8.85 -9.05 -28.95
C THR A 67 -7.64 -9.31 -29.82
N ASP A 68 -6.62 -9.96 -29.28
CA ASP A 68 -5.58 -10.51 -30.13
C ASP A 68 -6.17 -11.74 -30.84
N ILE A 69 -6.64 -11.55 -32.07
CA ILE A 69 -7.32 -12.58 -32.88
C ILE A 69 -6.40 -13.79 -33.11
N LEU A 70 -5.07 -13.60 -33.07
CA LEU A 70 -4.10 -14.67 -33.28
C LEU A 70 -3.92 -15.57 -32.04
N LYS A 71 -4.14 -15.04 -30.83
CA LYS A 71 -3.96 -15.77 -29.56
C LYS A 71 -5.26 -16.04 -28.80
N GLY A 72 -6.37 -15.46 -29.22
CA GLY A 72 -7.67 -15.59 -28.54
C GLY A 72 -7.75 -14.88 -27.19
N GLU A 73 -6.72 -14.14 -26.79
CA GLU A 73 -6.69 -13.40 -25.53
C GLU A 73 -7.24 -11.99 -25.73
N LYS A 74 -8.25 -11.63 -24.93
CA LYS A 74 -8.69 -10.23 -24.79
C LYS A 74 -7.75 -9.53 -23.83
N ARG A 75 -7.03 -8.52 -24.30
CA ARG A 75 -6.19 -7.67 -23.45
C ARG A 75 -6.61 -6.21 -23.59
N ARG A 76 -6.40 -5.45 -22.52
CA ARG A 76 -6.76 -4.04 -22.44
C ARG A 76 -5.48 -3.23 -22.34
N ILE A 77 -5.46 -2.07 -22.99
CA ILE A 77 -4.41 -1.10 -22.72
C ILE A 77 -4.56 -0.59 -21.29
N ASP A 78 -3.47 -0.62 -20.53
CA ASP A 78 -3.53 -0.29 -19.11
C ASP A 78 -3.74 1.20 -18.88
N ILE A 79 -2.84 2.05 -19.39
CA ILE A 79 -2.91 3.50 -19.21
C ILE A 79 -2.69 4.19 -20.55
N LEU A 80 -3.64 5.05 -20.91
CA LEU A 80 -3.53 5.93 -22.06
C LEU A 80 -3.88 7.35 -21.63
N ALA A 81 -2.88 8.21 -21.55
CA ALA A 81 -3.03 9.62 -21.20
C ALA A 81 -2.82 10.50 -22.44
N GLU A 82 -3.81 11.31 -22.78
CA GLU A 82 -3.64 12.40 -23.75
C GLU A 82 -3.13 13.64 -23.02
N VAL A 83 -2.07 14.25 -23.55
CA VAL A 83 -1.44 15.44 -22.98
C VAL A 83 -1.06 16.43 -24.07
N LYS A 84 -1.07 17.73 -23.74
CA LYS A 84 -0.54 18.79 -24.60
C LYS A 84 0.92 19.06 -24.26
N LEU A 85 1.76 19.20 -25.29
CA LEU A 85 3.12 19.71 -25.15
C LEU A 85 3.11 21.24 -25.14
N GLN A 86 3.84 21.85 -24.21
CA GLN A 86 3.85 23.30 -23.98
C GLN A 86 4.41 24.08 -25.17
N GLU A 87 5.51 23.61 -25.77
CA GLU A 87 6.24 24.36 -26.81
C GLU A 87 5.64 24.19 -28.21
N GLU A 88 5.05 23.03 -28.50
CA GLU A 88 4.63 22.66 -29.86
C GLU A 88 3.12 22.77 -30.09
N GLU A 89 2.36 23.12 -29.04
CA GLU A 89 0.89 23.01 -28.97
C GLU A 89 0.31 21.67 -29.42
N GLN A 90 1.16 20.64 -29.53
CA GLN A 90 0.82 19.34 -30.07
C GLN A 90 0.21 18.46 -28.97
N LEU A 91 -0.89 17.77 -29.31
CA LEU A 91 -1.45 16.70 -28.49
C LEU A 91 -0.74 15.39 -28.81
N ILE A 92 -0.22 14.74 -27.76
CA ILE A 92 0.37 13.40 -27.85
C ILE A 92 -0.37 12.43 -26.93
N LEU A 93 -0.19 11.14 -27.18
CA LEU A 93 -0.65 10.07 -26.30
C LEU A 93 0.55 9.44 -25.58
N ILE A 94 0.47 9.30 -24.26
CA ILE A 94 1.41 8.54 -23.45
C ILE A 94 0.73 7.21 -23.12
N HIS A 95 1.25 6.12 -23.67
CA HIS A 95 0.80 4.75 -23.39
C HIS A 95 1.76 4.14 -22.38
N ILE A 96 1.25 3.79 -21.19
CA ILE A 96 2.03 3.11 -20.16
C ILE A 96 1.49 1.70 -19.96
N GLU A 97 2.40 0.73 -20.02
CA GLU A 97 2.13 -0.69 -19.81
C GLU A 97 2.96 -1.22 -18.62
N PRO A 98 2.37 -1.32 -17.42
CA PRO A 98 2.95 -2.08 -16.32
C PRO A 98 3.05 -3.56 -16.65
N GLN A 99 4.12 -4.22 -16.22
CA GLN A 99 4.34 -5.62 -16.52
C GLN A 99 4.99 -6.32 -15.32
N ALA A 100 4.19 -7.14 -14.63
CA ALA A 100 4.60 -7.87 -13.42
C ALA A 100 5.36 -9.17 -13.68
N SER A 101 5.45 -9.67 -14.91
CA SER A 101 6.29 -10.82 -15.25
C SER A 101 6.86 -10.75 -16.67
N TYR A 102 7.97 -11.43 -16.92
CA TYR A 102 8.57 -11.46 -18.26
C TYR A 102 7.67 -12.16 -19.28
N GLN A 103 7.55 -11.58 -20.48
CA GLN A 103 6.88 -12.17 -21.64
C GLN A 103 7.77 -11.99 -22.88
N LYS A 104 8.03 -13.08 -23.61
CA LYS A 104 8.96 -13.07 -24.75
C LYS A 104 8.46 -12.17 -25.89
N GLU A 105 7.16 -12.14 -26.12
CA GLU A 105 6.52 -11.38 -27.20
C GLU A 105 6.13 -9.95 -26.78
N PHE A 106 6.66 -9.44 -25.66
CA PHE A 106 6.29 -8.13 -25.12
C PHE A 106 6.58 -6.98 -26.10
N ASN A 107 7.72 -7.01 -26.78
CA ASN A 107 8.14 -5.95 -27.71
C ASN A 107 7.21 -5.84 -28.92
N GLU A 108 6.87 -6.99 -29.51
CA GLU A 108 5.89 -7.07 -30.59
C GLU A 108 4.51 -6.60 -30.12
N ARG A 109 4.11 -6.95 -28.89
CA ARG A 109 2.84 -6.49 -28.31
C ARG A 109 2.80 -4.97 -28.17
N MET A 110 3.85 -4.34 -27.66
CA MET A 110 3.95 -2.88 -27.54
C MET A 110 3.81 -2.19 -28.90
N PHE A 111 4.41 -2.76 -29.96
CA PHE A 111 4.24 -2.28 -31.33
C PHE A 111 2.79 -2.42 -31.80
N ILE A 112 2.16 -3.59 -31.64
CA ILE A 112 0.78 -3.83 -32.05
C ILE A 112 -0.18 -2.85 -31.36
N TYR A 113 0.01 -2.59 -30.06
CA TYR A 113 -0.80 -1.64 -29.30
C TYR A 113 -0.62 -0.22 -29.83
N SER A 114 0.62 0.22 -29.99
CA SER A 114 0.94 1.55 -30.53
C SER A 114 0.39 1.74 -31.95
N SER A 115 0.46 0.71 -32.80
CA SER A 115 -0.08 0.76 -34.17
C SER A 115 -1.61 0.94 -34.17
N ARG A 116 -2.34 0.20 -33.34
CA ARG A 116 -3.80 0.31 -33.19
C ARG A 116 -4.23 1.65 -32.62
N LEU A 117 -3.49 2.16 -31.64
CA LEU A 117 -3.70 3.50 -31.11
C LEU A 117 -3.50 4.56 -32.19
N TYR A 118 -2.44 4.42 -32.98
CA TYR A 118 -2.14 5.38 -34.05
C TYR A 118 -3.21 5.35 -35.15
N GLU A 119 -3.67 4.17 -35.53
CA GLU A 119 -4.76 3.99 -36.50
C GLU A 119 -6.02 4.76 -36.07
N LYS A 120 -6.38 4.68 -34.80
CA LYS A 120 -7.57 5.31 -34.22
C LYS A 120 -7.42 6.82 -34.02
N PHE A 121 -6.36 7.24 -33.35
CA PHE A 121 -6.24 8.62 -32.87
C PHE A 121 -5.43 9.52 -33.82
N ARG A 122 -4.56 8.96 -34.65
CA ARG A 122 -3.68 9.69 -35.56
C ARG A 122 -2.82 10.76 -34.86
N LYS A 123 -2.39 10.46 -33.63
CA LYS A 123 -1.51 11.29 -32.79
C LYS A 123 -0.20 10.57 -32.55
N THR A 124 0.88 11.33 -32.31
CA THR A 124 2.15 10.76 -31.83
C THR A 124 1.92 10.04 -30.51
N ILE A 125 2.46 8.84 -30.40
CA ILE A 125 2.36 8.00 -29.21
C ILE A 125 3.76 7.83 -28.61
N LEU A 126 3.87 8.07 -27.31
CA LEU A 126 5.03 7.76 -26.49
C LEU A 126 4.73 6.49 -25.68
N PRO A 127 5.19 5.31 -26.14
CA PRO A 127 5.03 4.06 -25.42
C PRO A 127 6.08 3.92 -24.31
N ILE A 128 5.62 3.50 -23.13
CA ILE A 128 6.42 3.34 -21.92
C ILE A 128 6.09 2.00 -21.28
N ALA A 129 7.09 1.16 -21.04
CA ALA A 129 6.95 -0.07 -20.29
C ALA A 129 7.48 0.11 -18.86
N VAL A 130 6.73 -0.40 -17.87
CA VAL A 130 7.15 -0.41 -16.46
C VAL A 130 7.28 -1.84 -15.98
N PHE A 131 8.52 -2.34 -15.90
CA PHE A 131 8.82 -3.68 -15.45
C PHE A 131 8.99 -3.73 -13.93
N SER A 132 8.19 -4.59 -13.29
CA SER A 132 8.18 -4.74 -11.83
C SER A 132 8.52 -6.16 -11.36
N TYR A 133 8.96 -7.07 -12.23
CA TYR A 133 9.43 -8.39 -11.80
C TYR A 133 10.84 -8.34 -11.20
N ASP A 134 11.13 -9.29 -10.31
CA ASP A 134 12.40 -9.37 -9.57
C ASP A 134 13.50 -10.09 -10.38
N ASP A 135 13.69 -9.67 -11.63
CA ASP A 135 14.70 -10.22 -12.54
C ASP A 135 15.42 -9.08 -13.26
N LYS A 136 16.76 -9.06 -13.16
CA LYS A 136 17.63 -8.05 -13.77
C LYS A 136 17.99 -8.32 -15.23
N ARG A 137 17.30 -9.26 -15.89
CA ARG A 137 17.48 -9.54 -17.33
C ARG A 137 17.43 -8.28 -18.18
N ASP A 138 18.14 -8.31 -19.29
CA ASP A 138 18.02 -7.30 -20.32
C ASP A 138 16.83 -7.62 -21.23
N VAL A 139 16.00 -6.61 -21.44
CA VAL A 139 14.83 -6.70 -22.31
C VAL A 139 15.03 -5.70 -23.44
N PRO A 140 14.98 -6.12 -24.71
CA PRO A 140 15.12 -5.20 -25.81
C PRO A 140 14.02 -4.14 -25.77
N ASP A 141 14.37 -2.89 -25.97
CA ASP A 141 13.48 -1.72 -26.09
C ASP A 141 13.02 -1.46 -27.53
N ILE A 142 13.34 -2.40 -28.42
CA ILE A 142 13.12 -2.29 -29.85
C ILE A 142 12.38 -3.53 -30.37
N PHE A 143 11.47 -3.29 -31.32
CA PHE A 143 10.91 -4.32 -32.19
C PHE A 143 11.22 -3.96 -33.65
N THR A 144 11.90 -4.84 -34.37
CA THR A 144 12.28 -4.67 -35.78
C THR A 144 11.74 -5.80 -36.64
N THR A 145 11.50 -5.51 -37.91
CA THR A 145 11.36 -6.54 -38.95
C THR A 145 12.31 -6.26 -40.09
N GLU A 146 12.90 -7.31 -40.66
CA GLU A 146 13.89 -7.23 -41.72
C GLU A 146 13.62 -8.26 -42.81
N ILE A 147 13.95 -7.91 -44.06
CA ILE A 147 13.91 -8.82 -45.21
C ILE A 147 15.18 -8.57 -46.04
N PHE A 148 15.95 -9.62 -46.34
CA PHE A 148 17.19 -9.52 -47.14
C PHE A 148 18.18 -8.44 -46.67
N HIS A 149 18.37 -8.28 -45.35
CA HIS A 149 19.19 -7.24 -44.72
C HIS A 149 18.66 -5.79 -44.90
N PHE A 150 17.42 -5.65 -45.35
CA PHE A 150 16.70 -4.38 -45.37
C PHE A 150 15.77 -4.30 -44.16
N GLN A 151 16.02 -3.32 -43.27
CA GLN A 151 15.15 -3.05 -42.13
C GLN A 151 13.84 -2.42 -42.61
N VAL A 152 12.75 -3.20 -42.56
CA VAL A 152 11.42 -2.78 -43.03
C VAL A 152 10.84 -1.72 -42.09
N PHE A 153 10.94 -1.95 -40.78
CA PHE A 153 10.63 -0.94 -39.78
C PHE A 153 11.34 -1.22 -38.46
N GLN A 154 11.40 -0.18 -37.62
CA GLN A 154 11.83 -0.25 -36.24
C GLN A 154 10.88 0.55 -35.35
N PHE A 155 10.41 -0.10 -34.30
CA PHE A 155 9.60 0.49 -33.24
C PHE A 155 10.42 0.57 -31.96
N ASN A 156 10.40 1.73 -31.30
CA ASN A 156 11.13 1.99 -30.06
C ASN A 156 10.13 2.37 -28.97
N TYR A 157 10.45 2.03 -27.72
CA TYR A 157 9.67 2.45 -26.56
C TYR A 157 10.56 2.69 -25.35
N LEU A 158 10.10 3.49 -24.39
CA LEU A 158 10.85 3.76 -23.17
C LEU A 158 10.64 2.64 -22.14
N GLN A 159 11.65 2.36 -21.34
CA GLN A 159 11.60 1.31 -20.33
C GLN A 159 11.98 1.83 -18.94
N ILE A 160 11.22 1.40 -17.94
CA ILE A 160 11.55 1.52 -16.52
C ILE A 160 11.72 0.11 -15.96
N HIS A 161 12.91 -0.22 -15.50
CA HIS A 161 13.20 -1.47 -14.80
C HIS A 161 13.38 -1.19 -13.32
N LEU A 162 12.33 -1.33 -12.52
CA LEU A 162 12.36 -0.92 -11.11
C LEU A 162 13.48 -1.65 -10.34
N ILE A 163 13.63 -2.95 -10.54
CA ILE A 163 14.67 -3.77 -9.89
C ILE A 163 16.12 -3.33 -10.23
N LYS A 164 16.31 -2.60 -11.34
CA LYS A 164 17.62 -2.05 -11.73
C LYS A 164 17.88 -0.67 -11.13
N MET A 165 16.89 -0.06 -10.48
CA MET A 165 17.00 1.25 -9.86
C MET A 165 17.46 1.13 -8.41
N ASP A 166 18.49 1.88 -8.04
CA ASP A 166 18.97 1.97 -6.66
C ASP A 166 18.02 2.85 -5.85
N TRP A 167 17.27 2.22 -4.95
CA TRP A 167 16.26 2.84 -4.10
C TRP A 167 16.80 4.04 -3.31
N ARG A 168 18.09 4.03 -2.93
CA ARG A 168 18.75 5.11 -2.17
C ARG A 168 18.79 6.44 -2.90
N LYS A 169 18.71 6.42 -4.23
CA LYS A 169 18.66 7.66 -5.03
C LYS A 169 17.31 8.35 -4.91
N PHE A 170 16.26 7.63 -4.50
CA PHE A 170 14.88 8.10 -4.50
C PHE A 170 14.40 8.54 -3.11
N ILE A 171 15.01 8.06 -2.01
CA ILE A 171 14.55 8.35 -0.64
C ILE A 171 14.56 9.83 -0.24
N LYS A 172 15.38 10.64 -0.93
CA LYS A 172 15.47 12.09 -0.68
C LYS A 172 14.49 12.89 -1.54
N MET A 173 13.82 12.25 -2.50
CA MET A 173 12.86 12.91 -3.36
C MET A 173 11.56 13.14 -2.59
N ASN A 174 11.03 14.36 -2.66
CA ASN A 174 9.70 14.63 -2.13
C ASN A 174 8.62 14.22 -3.15
N ASN A 175 8.62 12.94 -3.54
CA ASN A 175 7.74 12.42 -4.57
C ASN A 175 6.98 11.16 -4.10
N PRO A 176 5.62 11.17 -4.09
CA PRO A 176 4.80 10.11 -3.54
C PRO A 176 4.92 8.77 -4.28
N ILE A 177 4.94 8.78 -5.62
CA ILE A 177 5.00 7.52 -6.36
C ILE A 177 6.39 6.88 -6.27
N ALA A 178 7.45 7.68 -6.22
CA ALA A 178 8.79 7.17 -5.94
C ALA A 178 8.82 6.44 -4.59
N ALA A 179 8.17 7.00 -3.55
CA ALA A 179 8.09 6.38 -2.23
C ALA A 179 7.40 5.00 -2.29
N ALA A 180 6.24 4.89 -2.95
CA ALA A 180 5.54 3.61 -3.10
C ALA A 180 6.36 2.58 -3.89
N LEU A 181 7.03 3.02 -4.97
CA LEU A 181 7.80 2.16 -5.86
C LEU A 181 9.13 1.68 -5.26
N LEU A 182 9.61 2.27 -4.15
CA LEU A 182 10.79 1.76 -3.42
C LEU A 182 10.67 0.26 -3.11
N SER A 183 9.44 -0.22 -2.84
CA SER A 183 9.12 -1.64 -2.56
C SER A 183 9.45 -2.59 -3.72
N LYS A 184 9.66 -2.07 -4.93
CA LYS A 184 10.01 -2.83 -6.14
C LYS A 184 11.35 -2.42 -6.77
N MET A 185 12.08 -1.53 -6.10
CA MET A 185 13.42 -1.12 -6.51
C MET A 185 14.48 -2.11 -6.03
N GLY A 186 15.71 -1.97 -6.54
CA GLY A 186 16.81 -2.87 -6.20
C GLY A 186 17.38 -2.61 -4.81
N TYR A 187 16.92 -3.35 -3.80
CA TYR A 187 17.48 -3.42 -2.44
C TYR A 187 17.89 -4.85 -2.05
N THR A 188 18.75 -5.00 -1.05
CA THR A 188 19.14 -6.31 -0.49
C THR A 188 18.18 -6.78 0.61
N LYS A 189 18.21 -8.06 0.99
CA LYS A 189 17.35 -8.57 2.08
C LYS A 189 17.59 -7.83 3.40
N ASP A 190 18.84 -7.48 3.70
CA ASP A 190 19.20 -6.79 4.94
C ASP A 190 18.76 -5.31 4.94
N GLU A 191 18.43 -4.76 3.76
CA GLU A 191 17.97 -3.37 3.60
C GLU A 191 16.46 -3.21 3.75
N ARG A 192 15.68 -4.30 3.82
CA ARG A 192 14.20 -4.27 3.81
C ARG A 192 13.62 -3.34 4.87
N ILE A 193 14.13 -3.43 6.10
CA ILE A 193 13.71 -2.57 7.22
C ILE A 193 13.99 -1.11 6.90
N GLN A 194 15.18 -0.82 6.39
CA GLN A 194 15.58 0.54 6.02
C GLN A 194 14.70 1.10 4.90
N VAL A 195 14.37 0.30 3.89
CA VAL A 195 13.48 0.69 2.78
C VAL A 195 12.10 1.05 3.31
N LYS A 196 11.52 0.22 4.19
CA LYS A 196 10.20 0.48 4.80
C LYS A 196 10.24 1.71 5.72
N LEU A 197 11.30 1.89 6.49
CA LEU A 197 11.50 3.08 7.31
C LEU A 197 11.55 4.35 6.45
N GLU A 198 12.37 4.37 5.40
CA GLU A 198 12.47 5.54 4.51
C GLU A 198 11.16 5.82 3.79
N PHE A 199 10.41 4.79 3.38
CA PHE A 199 9.06 4.97 2.87
C PHE A 199 8.16 5.70 3.86
N LEU A 200 8.10 5.26 5.13
CA LEU A 200 7.30 5.93 6.17
C LEU A 200 7.78 7.37 6.39
N ARG A 201 9.09 7.60 6.40
CA ARG A 201 9.66 8.95 6.55
C ARG A 201 9.26 9.85 5.39
N MET A 202 9.35 9.38 4.15
CA MET A 202 8.95 10.12 2.95
C MET A 202 7.48 10.54 3.04
N ILE A 203 6.57 9.59 3.24
CA ILE A 203 5.13 9.90 3.28
C ILE A 203 4.76 10.77 4.48
N SER A 204 5.44 10.63 5.63
CA SER A 204 5.19 11.47 6.82
C SER A 204 5.56 12.95 6.63
N ARG A 205 6.44 13.24 5.67
CA ARG A 205 6.84 14.60 5.30
C ARG A 205 5.91 15.20 4.23
N MET A 206 5.19 14.35 3.49
CA MET A 206 4.26 14.77 2.46
C MET A 206 2.89 15.02 3.07
N GLU A 207 2.33 16.22 2.90
CA GLU A 207 0.97 16.55 3.31
C GLU A 207 -0.05 16.00 2.28
N LEU A 208 -0.15 14.68 2.20
CA LEU A 208 -1.08 13.98 1.31
C LEU A 208 -2.47 13.89 1.95
N ASN A 209 -3.51 13.92 1.10
CA ASN A 209 -4.85 13.60 1.56
C ASN A 209 -4.95 12.11 1.96
N PRO A 210 -5.92 11.73 2.81
CA PRO A 210 -6.03 10.37 3.33
C PRO A 210 -6.11 9.28 2.24
N ALA A 211 -6.94 9.49 1.19
CA ALA A 211 -7.11 8.49 0.14
C ALA A 211 -5.82 8.24 -0.66
N ARG A 212 -5.06 9.30 -0.98
CA ARG A 212 -3.75 9.18 -1.65
C ARG A 212 -2.74 8.48 -0.74
N MET A 213 -2.75 8.79 0.56
CA MET A 213 -1.90 8.13 1.55
C MET A 213 -2.19 6.63 1.63
N ASP A 214 -3.48 6.27 1.73
CA ASP A 214 -3.93 4.88 1.80
C ASP A 214 -3.54 4.08 0.55
N LEU A 215 -3.62 4.69 -0.64
CA LEU A 215 -3.19 4.07 -1.88
C LEU A 215 -1.67 3.79 -1.88
N LEU A 216 -0.84 4.75 -1.48
CA LEU A 216 0.62 4.57 -1.40
C LEU A 216 0.98 3.48 -0.38
N TYR A 217 0.36 3.53 0.80
CA TYR A 217 0.60 2.58 1.88
C TYR A 217 0.13 1.17 1.50
N GLY A 218 -1.07 1.04 0.92
CA GLY A 218 -1.60 -0.21 0.42
C GLY A 218 -0.68 -0.83 -0.61
N PHE A 219 -0.30 -0.06 -1.65
CA PHE A 219 0.63 -0.50 -2.68
C PHE A 219 1.96 -0.96 -2.09
N PHE A 220 2.61 -0.13 -1.27
CA PHE A 220 3.93 -0.45 -0.72
C PHE A 220 3.92 -1.74 0.09
N ASN A 221 2.92 -1.89 0.97
CA ASN A 221 2.86 -3.07 1.82
C ASN A 221 2.58 -4.34 1.02
N THR A 222 1.78 -4.30 -0.05
CA THR A 222 1.54 -5.48 -0.92
C THR A 222 2.84 -6.12 -1.41
N TYR A 223 3.90 -5.34 -1.61
CA TYR A 223 5.17 -5.83 -2.14
C TYR A 223 6.28 -5.97 -1.09
N LEU A 224 6.29 -5.16 -0.04
CA LEU A 224 7.26 -5.24 1.06
C LEU A 224 6.55 -5.47 2.40
N HIS A 225 6.42 -6.74 2.75
CA HIS A 225 5.99 -7.20 4.07
C HIS A 225 7.19 -7.56 4.94
N LEU A 226 7.28 -6.99 6.15
CA LEU A 226 8.25 -7.41 7.15
C LEU A 226 7.66 -8.55 7.99
N ASN A 227 8.51 -9.49 8.39
CA ASN A 227 8.14 -10.53 9.35
C ASN A 227 8.17 -9.98 10.79
N SER A 228 7.74 -10.79 11.78
CA SER A 228 7.65 -10.35 13.18
C SER A 228 8.97 -9.86 13.78
N GLU A 229 10.10 -10.47 13.45
CA GLU A 229 11.43 -10.06 13.92
C GLU A 229 11.86 -8.73 13.26
N GLU A 230 11.65 -8.61 11.94
CA GLU A 230 11.91 -7.37 11.21
C GLU A 230 11.02 -6.21 11.71
N GLU A 231 9.77 -6.48 12.09
CA GLU A 231 8.83 -5.50 12.67
C GLU A 231 9.25 -5.03 14.07
N GLU A 232 9.84 -5.91 14.89
CA GLU A 232 10.42 -5.55 16.19
C GLU A 232 11.65 -4.65 16.00
N GLN A 233 12.57 -5.06 15.14
CA GLN A 233 13.73 -4.23 14.77
C GLN A 233 13.32 -2.88 14.19
N MET A 234 12.28 -2.85 13.35
CA MET A 234 11.75 -1.59 12.81
C MET A 234 11.20 -0.67 13.91
N SER A 235 10.57 -1.24 14.95
CA SER A 235 10.09 -0.47 16.11
C SER A 235 11.26 0.17 16.87
N GLU A 236 12.37 -0.55 17.03
CA GLU A 236 13.61 -0.01 17.61
C GLU A 236 14.22 1.11 16.75
N GLU A 237 14.25 0.94 15.43
CA GLU A 237 14.75 1.97 14.51
C GLU A 237 13.89 3.25 14.55
N ILE A 238 12.56 3.11 14.67
CA ILE A 238 11.66 4.27 14.85
C ILE A 238 11.94 4.96 16.19
N ALA A 239 12.22 4.21 17.26
CA ALA A 239 12.53 4.77 18.58
C ALA A 239 13.85 5.57 18.61
N LYS A 240 14.78 5.27 17.69
CA LYS A 240 16.05 6.00 17.53
C LYS A 240 15.88 7.33 16.78
N LEU A 241 14.75 7.57 16.12
CA LEU A 241 14.49 8.82 15.40
C LEU A 241 14.31 10.00 16.35
N PRO A 242 14.56 11.25 15.89
CA PRO A 242 14.18 12.45 16.64
C PRO A 242 12.69 12.40 17.01
N ARG A 243 12.35 12.82 18.23
CA ARG A 243 10.98 12.71 18.78
C ARG A 243 9.89 13.23 17.86
N GLU A 244 10.13 14.35 17.18
CA GLU A 244 9.18 14.91 16.22
C GLU A 244 8.98 14.02 14.99
N GLU A 245 10.05 13.41 14.46
CA GLU A 245 10.00 12.54 13.30
C GLU A 245 9.33 11.20 13.65
N ALA A 246 9.70 10.60 14.78
CA ALA A 246 9.06 9.40 15.30
C ALA A 246 7.54 9.59 15.48
N ASN A 247 7.12 10.73 16.06
CA ASN A 247 5.71 11.04 16.24
C ASN A 247 4.93 11.16 14.93
N ARG A 248 5.54 11.68 13.85
CA ARG A 248 4.87 11.75 12.54
C ARG A 248 4.68 10.35 11.96
N VAL A 249 5.72 9.52 12.03
CA VAL A 249 5.68 8.13 11.54
C VAL A 249 4.64 7.29 12.29
N LEU A 250 4.56 7.43 13.62
CA LEU A 250 3.61 6.69 14.46
C LEU A 250 2.15 7.15 14.30
N ARG A 251 1.91 8.34 13.74
CA ARG A 251 0.55 8.86 13.46
C ARG A 251 -0.01 8.41 12.11
N LEU A 252 0.84 7.86 11.24
CA LEU A 252 0.38 7.32 9.96
C LEU A 252 -0.52 6.10 10.22
N PRO A 253 -1.59 5.89 9.44
CA PRO A 253 -2.46 4.72 9.56
C PRO A 253 -1.70 3.45 9.12
N ASN A 254 -0.83 2.96 9.99
CA ASN A 254 0.02 1.79 9.78
C ASN A 254 -0.14 0.79 10.94
N SER A 255 0.54 -0.36 10.83
CA SER A 255 0.52 -1.40 11.85
C SER A 255 0.91 -0.87 13.24
N TYR A 256 1.79 0.12 13.32
CA TYR A 256 2.24 0.73 14.58
C TYR A 256 1.17 1.63 15.21
N TYR A 257 0.45 2.41 14.40
CA TYR A 257 -0.68 3.21 14.87
C TYR A 257 -1.80 2.33 15.43
N GLU A 258 -2.16 1.26 14.71
CA GLU A 258 -3.16 0.29 15.18
C GLU A 258 -2.70 -0.41 16.47
N LYS A 259 -1.42 -0.80 16.55
CA LYS A 259 -0.84 -1.41 17.77
C LYS A 259 -0.89 -0.45 18.95
N GLY A 260 -0.39 0.78 18.80
CA GLY A 260 -0.41 1.78 19.87
C GLY A 260 -1.83 2.22 20.27
N LYS A 261 -2.76 2.29 19.33
CA LYS A 261 -4.17 2.54 19.60
C LYS A 261 -4.80 1.40 20.41
N LYS A 262 -4.49 0.15 20.05
CA LYS A 262 -4.98 -1.03 20.77
C LYS A 262 -4.44 -1.08 22.19
N GLU A 263 -3.12 -0.90 22.37
CA GLU A 263 -2.48 -0.85 23.70
C GLU A 263 -3.07 0.29 24.56
N GLY A 264 -3.27 1.48 23.97
CA GLY A 264 -3.88 2.61 24.68
C GLY A 264 -5.34 2.38 25.07
N ILE A 265 -6.11 1.65 24.26
CA ILE A 265 -7.48 1.24 24.60
C ILE A 265 -7.45 0.20 25.74
N GLU A 266 -6.57 -0.79 25.66
CA GLU A 266 -6.41 -1.83 26.69
C GLU A 266 -6.03 -1.21 28.05
N GLU A 267 -5.01 -0.34 28.10
CA GLU A 267 -4.64 0.39 29.31
C GLU A 267 -5.80 1.27 29.84
N GLY A 268 -6.54 1.91 28.92
CA GLY A 268 -7.67 2.77 29.27
C GLY A 268 -8.82 1.98 29.92
N ILE A 269 -9.09 0.77 29.40
CA ILE A 269 -10.06 -0.16 29.97
C ILE A 269 -9.59 -0.63 31.34
N GLU A 270 -8.33 -1.04 31.49
CA GLU A 270 -7.77 -1.52 32.76
C GLU A 270 -7.86 -0.46 33.86
N LYS A 271 -7.35 0.76 33.60
CA LYS A 271 -7.46 1.91 34.52
C LYS A 271 -8.91 2.30 34.80
N GLY A 272 -9.81 2.11 33.83
CA GLY A 272 -11.23 2.37 33.98
C GLY A 272 -11.93 1.37 34.91
N ILE A 273 -11.60 0.09 34.79
CA ILE A 273 -12.09 -0.99 35.66
C ILE A 273 -11.59 -0.77 37.08
N GLU A 274 -10.29 -0.52 37.27
CA GLU A 274 -9.68 -0.27 38.59
C GLU A 274 -10.38 0.88 39.32
N LYS A 275 -10.48 2.06 38.67
CA LYS A 275 -11.22 3.21 39.23
C LYS A 275 -12.70 2.95 39.47
N GLY A 276 -13.31 2.09 38.65
CA GLY A 276 -14.71 1.68 38.80
C GLY A 276 -14.94 0.82 40.04
N ILE A 277 -14.03 -0.13 40.29
CA ILE A 277 -14.01 -0.98 41.48
C ILE A 277 -13.79 -0.13 42.72
N GLU A 278 -12.77 0.74 42.73
CA GLU A 278 -12.49 1.64 43.86
C GLU A 278 -13.72 2.50 44.21
N LYS A 279 -14.32 3.19 43.23
CA LYS A 279 -15.55 3.97 43.46
C LYS A 279 -16.74 3.12 43.90
N GLY A 280 -16.81 1.87 43.46
CA GLY A 280 -17.82 0.91 43.87
C GLY A 280 -17.66 0.54 45.35
N ILE A 281 -16.45 0.21 45.77
CA ILE A 281 -16.08 -0.08 47.15
C ILE A 281 -16.35 1.13 48.03
N GLU A 282 -15.92 2.33 47.64
CA GLU A 282 -16.20 3.57 48.36
C GLU A 282 -17.72 3.80 48.56
N LYS A 283 -18.54 3.58 47.52
CA LYS A 283 -20.01 3.70 47.62
C LYS A 283 -20.61 2.67 48.59
N VAL A 284 -20.06 1.46 48.63
CA VAL A 284 -20.51 0.41 49.56
C VAL A 284 -20.13 0.79 50.99
N ILE A 285 -18.88 1.21 51.23
CA ILE A 285 -18.39 1.69 52.53
C ILE A 285 -19.25 2.87 53.01
N TYR A 286 -19.51 3.87 52.15
CA TYR A 286 -20.37 5.00 52.47
C TYR A 286 -21.76 4.55 52.95
N LYS A 287 -22.39 3.60 52.26
CA LYS A 287 -23.70 3.05 52.65
C LYS A 287 -23.64 2.23 53.94
N MET A 288 -22.53 1.56 54.22
CA MET A 288 -22.34 0.79 55.44
C MET A 288 -22.13 1.70 56.65
N LEU A 289 -21.33 2.76 56.50
CA LEU A 289 -21.16 3.82 57.48
C LEU A 289 -22.49 4.53 57.77
N GLN A 290 -23.26 4.87 56.72
CA GLN A 290 -24.59 5.46 56.86
C GLN A 290 -25.57 4.57 57.65
N LYS A 291 -25.39 3.25 57.62
CA LYS A 291 -26.19 2.29 58.39
C LYS A 291 -25.67 2.06 59.81
N GLY A 292 -24.60 2.72 60.23
CA GLY A 292 -24.01 2.61 61.56
C GLY A 292 -23.31 1.27 61.82
N LEU A 293 -22.81 0.61 60.76
CA LEU A 293 -22.06 -0.64 60.93
C LEU A 293 -20.67 -0.36 61.56
N PRO A 294 -20.15 -1.24 62.43
CA PRO A 294 -18.82 -1.07 63.03
C PRO A 294 -17.70 -1.05 61.98
N GLU A 295 -16.71 -0.16 62.15
CA GLU A 295 -15.60 0.04 61.22
C GLU A 295 -14.80 -1.25 60.97
N GLU A 296 -14.62 -2.10 62.00
CA GLU A 296 -13.97 -3.41 61.90
C GLU A 296 -14.70 -4.37 60.96
N LEU A 297 -16.04 -4.36 60.99
CA LEU A 297 -16.86 -5.19 60.11
C LEU A 297 -16.85 -4.66 58.67
N ILE A 298 -16.81 -3.33 58.49
CA ILE A 298 -16.69 -2.73 57.16
C ILE A 298 -15.32 -3.05 56.57
N ALA A 299 -14.25 -3.00 57.37
CA ALA A 299 -12.89 -3.34 56.95
C ALA A 299 -12.81 -4.78 56.45
N ASP A 300 -13.36 -5.73 57.20
CA ASP A 300 -13.38 -7.14 56.85
C ASP A 300 -14.17 -7.40 55.55
N VAL A 301 -15.36 -6.81 55.41
CA VAL A 301 -16.25 -7.05 54.25
C VAL A 301 -15.78 -6.34 52.98
N SER A 302 -15.18 -5.15 53.09
CA SER A 302 -14.69 -4.38 51.94
C SER A 302 -13.23 -4.67 51.59
N ASN A 303 -12.54 -5.44 52.45
CA ASN A 303 -11.10 -5.72 52.35
C ASN A 303 -10.24 -4.43 52.27
N VAL A 304 -10.66 -3.39 52.99
CA VAL A 304 -9.99 -2.09 53.14
C VAL A 304 -9.51 -1.97 54.58
N ARG A 305 -8.35 -1.34 54.80
CA ARG A 305 -7.82 -1.21 56.17
C ARG A 305 -8.72 -0.31 57.01
N VAL A 306 -8.87 -0.64 58.29
CA VAL A 306 -9.67 0.16 59.24
C VAL A 306 -9.23 1.63 59.21
N GLU A 307 -7.91 1.90 59.14
CA GLU A 307 -7.32 3.24 59.04
C GLU A 307 -7.81 4.05 57.83
N GLU A 308 -8.06 3.39 56.68
CA GLU A 308 -8.60 4.03 55.48
C GLU A 308 -10.10 4.29 55.61
N ILE A 309 -10.82 3.41 56.30
CA ILE A 309 -12.25 3.61 56.60
C ILE A 309 -12.42 4.77 57.57
N SER A 310 -11.60 4.89 58.61
CA SER A 310 -11.66 6.02 59.55
C SER A 310 -11.37 7.34 58.83
N LYS A 311 -10.40 7.38 57.90
CA LYS A 311 -10.15 8.55 57.04
C LYS A 311 -11.33 8.87 56.12
N MET A 312 -11.97 7.86 55.53
CA MET A 312 -13.18 8.05 54.70
C MET A 312 -14.36 8.57 55.53
N LYS A 313 -14.51 8.07 56.77
CA LYS A 313 -15.54 8.48 57.72
C LYS A 313 -15.38 9.95 58.13
N GLU A 314 -14.15 10.36 58.47
CA GLU A 314 -13.80 11.77 58.73
C GLU A 314 -14.05 12.65 57.49
N ARG A 315 -13.66 12.18 56.30
CA ARG A 315 -13.85 12.92 55.03
C ARG A 315 -15.32 13.10 54.64
N TRP A 316 -16.20 12.21 55.08
CA TRP A 316 -17.63 12.22 54.76
C TRP A 316 -18.51 12.74 55.91
N ASP A 317 -17.90 13.32 56.97
CA ASP A 317 -18.59 13.92 58.12
C ASP A 317 -19.63 12.98 58.78
N PHE A 318 -19.29 11.69 58.92
CA PHE A 318 -20.08 10.75 59.72
C PHE A 318 -19.66 10.83 61.18
N ASP A 319 -20.61 11.17 62.06
CA ASP A 319 -20.43 11.26 63.53
C ASP A 319 -20.03 9.93 64.20
#